data_AF-A0A1D1XJG6-F1
#
_entry.id   AF-A0A1D1XJG6-F1
#
_cell.length_a   1.000
_cell.length_b   1.000
_cell.length_c   1.000
_cell.angle_alpha   90.00
_cell.angle_beta   90.00
_cell.angle_gamma   90.00
#
_symmetry.space_group_name_H-M   'P 1'
#
loop_
_entity.id
_entity.type
_entity.pdbx_description
1 polymer ?
#
loop_
_entity_poly.entity_id
_entity_poly.type
_entity_poly.pdbx_seq_one_letter_code
_entity_poly.pdbx_strand_id
1 'polypeptide(L)'
;MDPTASPSAAAAAAATPRWNRERPFLTGQFHQEFKPASRISVAKPMSTDSFRGSEILIGSYPVAVQELLIIDDLLSALVGIEGRFISIKKARGKEGRMVFQIDSSTDLALQELAQRIFPLCENFISVDYFVESRSHFKHGLVNHAFAAALRALLLDYQAMVAQLEHQFRLGRLSVQGLWFFCQPMVASMHALSNVIEKVSSSNLSGSATINLLQNQSKAMAGDSAVRTLLEKMTQCASTPYLKILERWVYEGVIDDPYGEFFISENKLLLKVLYIKANFLAVNSQ
;
A
#
# COMPACT_ATOMS: atom_id res chain seq x y z
N MET A 1 32.25 38.92 18.98
CA MET A 1 32.36 37.45 19.05
C MET A 1 30.97 36.93 19.28
N ASP A 2 30.31 36.53 18.19
CA ASP A 2 29.54 35.28 18.03
C ASP A 2 28.89 35.30 16.64
N PRO A 3 29.52 34.66 15.63
CA PRO A 3 29.07 34.63 14.25
C PRO A 3 28.45 33.27 13.94
N THR A 4 27.13 33.12 14.09
CA THR A 4 26.41 31.93 13.58
C THR A 4 25.00 32.30 13.11
N ALA A 5 24.90 33.31 12.26
CA ALA A 5 23.79 33.41 11.32
C ALA A 5 24.15 32.56 10.09
N SER A 6 23.74 31.29 10.08
CA SER A 6 23.78 30.45 8.88
C SER A 6 22.39 30.40 8.23
N PRO A 7 22.29 30.64 6.90
CA PRO A 7 21.02 30.59 6.19
C PRO A 7 20.76 29.15 5.75
N SER A 8 19.77 28.50 6.37
CA SER A 8 19.23 27.23 5.87
C SER A 8 17.71 27.26 5.94
N ALA A 9 17.13 28.15 5.14
CA ALA A 9 15.73 28.05 4.72
C ALA A 9 15.63 27.06 3.54
N ALA A 10 16.16 25.84 3.70
CA ALA A 10 15.72 24.73 2.87
C ALA A 10 14.27 24.49 3.28
N ALA A 11 13.34 24.79 2.37
CA ALA A 11 11.90 24.73 2.57
C ALA A 11 11.54 23.54 3.47
N ALA A 12 10.93 23.83 4.62
CA ALA A 12 10.43 22.81 5.53
C ALA A 12 9.53 21.87 4.71
N ALA A 13 10.04 20.70 4.35
CA ALA A 13 9.33 19.73 3.53
C ALA A 13 7.94 19.55 4.16
N ALA A 14 6.89 19.73 3.36
CA ALA A 14 5.52 19.73 3.85
C ALA A 14 5.33 18.53 4.80
N ALA A 15 5.07 18.79 6.07
CA ALA A 15 4.94 17.72 7.05
C ALA A 15 3.50 17.22 7.02
N THR A 16 3.29 15.91 6.85
CA THR A 16 1.93 15.38 7.00
C THR A 16 1.45 15.62 8.43
N PRO A 17 0.25 16.21 8.61
CA PRO A 17 -0.31 16.44 9.94
C PRO A 17 -0.39 15.16 10.77
N ARG A 18 -0.20 15.27 12.09
CA ARG A 18 -0.22 14.13 13.01
C ARG A 18 -1.54 13.36 13.00
N TRP A 19 -2.67 14.04 12.86
CA TRP A 19 -3.99 13.41 12.77
C TRP A 19 -4.13 12.42 11.60
N ASN A 20 -3.34 12.60 10.53
CA ASN A 20 -3.36 11.70 9.37
C ASN A 20 -2.51 10.43 9.62
N ARG A 21 -1.72 10.38 10.69
CA ARG A 21 -0.91 9.21 11.08
C ARG A 21 -1.51 8.44 12.25
N GLU A 22 -2.17 9.16 13.15
CA GLU A 22 -2.65 8.61 14.43
C GLU A 22 -4.03 7.96 14.32
N ARG A 23 -4.76 8.15 13.20
CA ARG A 23 -6.11 7.62 13.01
C ARG A 23 -6.07 6.20 12.43
N PRO A 24 -6.41 5.15 13.21
CA PRO A 24 -6.24 3.76 12.79
C PRO A 24 -7.11 3.37 11.58
N PHE A 25 -8.27 4.01 11.42
CA PHE A 25 -9.18 3.79 10.30
C PHE A 25 -8.74 4.47 8.99
N LEU A 26 -7.83 5.45 9.06
CA LEU A 26 -7.25 6.08 7.87
C LEU A 26 -5.96 5.39 7.43
N THR A 27 -5.25 4.72 8.35
CA THR A 27 -3.94 4.11 8.08
C THR A 27 -4.01 2.59 7.86
N GLY A 28 -5.21 2.00 7.82
CA GLY A 28 -5.40 0.55 7.80
C GLY A 28 -4.88 -0.16 9.06
N GLN A 29 -4.51 0.59 10.11
CA GLN A 29 -3.95 0.08 11.36
C GLN A 29 -5.01 -0.32 12.38
N PHE A 30 -6.30 -0.25 12.06
CA PHE A 30 -7.37 -0.65 12.98
C PHE A 30 -7.30 -2.14 13.38
N HIS A 31 -6.64 -2.97 12.57
CA HIS A 31 -6.30 -4.36 12.88
C HIS A 31 -5.09 -4.53 13.81
N GLN A 32 -4.34 -3.45 14.09
CA GLN A 32 -3.32 -3.47 15.13
C GLN A 32 -4.02 -3.30 16.47
N GLU A 33 -3.98 -4.34 17.31
CA GLU A 33 -4.48 -4.33 18.68
C GLU A 33 -4.27 -2.95 19.33
N PHE A 34 -5.38 -2.29 19.67
CA PHE A 34 -5.37 -1.16 20.59
C PHE A 34 -4.78 -1.66 21.92
N LYS A 35 -3.47 -1.45 22.13
CA LYS A 35 -2.91 -1.42 23.48
C LYS A 35 -3.25 -0.02 23.99
N PRO A 36 -4.22 0.17 24.89
CA PRO A 36 -4.54 1.50 25.38
C PRO A 36 -3.30 2.05 26.06
N ALA A 37 -2.68 3.06 25.45
CA ALA A 37 -1.62 3.82 26.09
C ALA A 37 -2.23 4.47 27.34
N SER A 38 -1.76 4.04 28.50
CA SER A 38 -2.10 4.64 29.77
C SER A 38 -1.76 6.13 29.75
N ARG A 39 -2.80 6.95 29.92
CA ARG A 39 -2.87 8.33 30.45
C ARG A 39 -3.71 9.23 29.56
N ILE A 40 -5.01 9.16 29.78
CA ILE A 40 -5.94 10.27 30.01
C ILE A 40 -7.26 9.59 30.37
N SER A 41 -7.74 9.81 31.59
CA SER A 41 -9.06 9.38 32.05
C SER A 41 -10.14 10.20 31.34
N VAL A 42 -10.42 9.81 30.11
CA VAL A 42 -11.68 10.14 29.42
C VAL A 42 -12.50 8.87 29.42
N ALA A 43 -13.76 9.02 29.82
CA ALA A 43 -14.72 7.94 29.98
C ALA A 43 -14.55 6.88 28.89
N LYS A 44 -14.39 5.63 29.36
CA LYS A 44 -14.40 4.40 28.59
C LYS A 44 -15.43 4.55 27.46
N PRO A 45 -15.05 4.60 26.17
CA PRO A 45 -16.03 4.45 25.13
C PRO A 45 -16.63 3.08 25.36
N MET A 46 -17.94 3.11 25.56
CA MET A 46 -18.83 1.98 25.76
C MET A 46 -18.28 0.77 25.00
N SER A 47 -17.84 -0.24 25.75
CA SER A 47 -17.54 -1.54 25.18
C SER A 47 -18.72 -1.90 24.28
N THR A 48 -18.48 -2.06 22.99
CA THR A 48 -19.38 -2.76 22.08
C THR A 48 -19.34 -4.27 22.38
N ASP A 49 -19.39 -4.62 23.67
CA ASP A 49 -19.57 -5.97 24.19
C ASP A 49 -21.04 -6.22 24.59
N SER A 50 -21.96 -5.39 24.11
CA SER A 50 -23.40 -5.48 24.46
C SER A 50 -24.31 -5.80 23.27
N PHE A 51 -23.76 -6.26 22.15
CA PHE A 51 -24.51 -6.86 21.04
C PHE A 51 -23.91 -8.19 20.55
N ARG A 52 -23.21 -8.95 21.42
CA ARG A 52 -23.14 -10.41 21.22
C ARG A 52 -24.52 -10.99 21.58
N GLY A 53 -25.51 -10.69 20.74
CA GLY A 53 -26.77 -11.42 20.73
C GLY A 53 -26.39 -12.89 20.54
N SER A 54 -26.69 -13.71 21.55
CA SER A 54 -26.63 -15.18 21.56
C SER A 54 -25.80 -15.76 20.42
N GLU A 55 -24.55 -16.18 20.66
CA GLU A 55 -23.70 -16.83 19.63
C GLU A 55 -24.41 -18.07 19.07
N ILE A 56 -25.23 -17.87 18.04
CA ILE A 56 -25.80 -18.93 17.25
C ILE A 56 -24.63 -19.43 16.41
N LEU A 57 -24.08 -20.57 16.81
CA LEU A 57 -23.00 -21.25 16.09
C LEU A 57 -23.43 -21.42 14.62
N ILE A 58 -22.57 -21.04 13.67
CA ILE A 58 -22.91 -21.13 12.25
C ILE A 58 -23.27 -22.57 11.85
N GLY A 59 -22.64 -23.55 12.51
CA GLY A 59 -22.95 -24.97 12.36
C GLY A 59 -24.38 -25.39 12.71
N SER A 60 -25.17 -24.55 13.38
CA SER A 60 -26.58 -24.84 13.68
C SER A 60 -27.51 -24.57 12.49
N TYR A 61 -27.05 -23.87 11.46
CA TYR A 61 -27.83 -23.57 10.27
C TYR A 61 -27.65 -24.63 9.18
N PRO A 62 -28.64 -24.81 8.27
CA PRO A 62 -28.47 -25.61 7.07
C PRO A 62 -27.32 -25.07 6.18
N VAL A 63 -26.62 -25.95 5.47
CA VAL A 63 -25.46 -25.59 4.62
C VAL A 63 -25.76 -24.44 3.66
N ALA A 64 -26.97 -24.39 3.08
CA ALA A 64 -27.38 -23.29 2.20
C ALA A 64 -27.42 -21.92 2.91
N VAL A 65 -27.80 -21.88 4.18
CA VAL A 65 -27.80 -20.64 4.98
C VAL A 65 -26.38 -20.30 5.43
N GLN A 66 -25.57 -21.32 5.79
CA GLN A 66 -24.16 -21.11 6.09
C GLN A 66 -23.43 -20.49 4.90
N GLU A 67 -23.68 -20.97 3.68
CA GLU A 67 -23.08 -20.43 2.46
C GLU A 67 -23.37 -18.93 2.30
N LEU A 68 -24.63 -18.51 2.47
CA LEU A 68 -25.01 -17.10 2.36
C LEU A 68 -24.34 -16.22 3.42
N LEU A 69 -24.27 -16.70 4.66
CA LEU A 69 -23.61 -15.98 5.77
C LEU A 69 -22.11 -15.83 5.53
N ILE A 70 -21.46 -16.87 5.01
CA ILE A 70 -20.03 -16.84 4.68
C ILE A 70 -19.75 -15.92 3.49
N ILE A 71 -20.63 -15.89 2.47
CA ILE A 71 -20.44 -14.98 1.34
C ILE A 71 -20.50 -13.52 1.79
N ASP A 72 -21.45 -13.15 2.65
CA ASP A 72 -21.57 -11.79 3.20
C ASP A 72 -20.29 -11.37 3.96
N ASP A 73 -19.79 -12.28 4.81
CA ASP A 73 -18.54 -12.09 5.53
C ASP A 73 -17.30 -12.07 4.62
N LEU A 74 -17.27 -12.88 3.56
CA LEU A 74 -16.19 -12.89 2.57
C LEU A 74 -16.16 -11.59 1.77
N LEU A 75 -17.32 -11.05 1.38
CA LEU A 75 -17.42 -9.75 0.73
C LEU A 75 -16.88 -8.64 1.64
N SER A 76 -17.20 -8.71 2.95
CA SER A 76 -16.64 -7.80 3.95
C SER A 76 -15.11 -7.95 4.08
N ALA A 77 -14.63 -9.20 4.11
CA ALA A 77 -13.20 -9.52 4.19
C ALA A 77 -12.40 -9.08 2.95
N LEU A 78 -13.00 -9.13 1.75
CA LEU A 78 -12.39 -8.65 0.51
C LEU A 78 -12.10 -7.14 0.54
N VAL A 79 -12.88 -6.36 1.30
CA VAL A 79 -12.63 -4.93 1.53
C VAL A 79 -11.76 -4.70 2.78
N GLY A 80 -11.27 -5.76 3.42
CA GLY A 80 -10.42 -5.69 4.60
C GLY A 80 -11.17 -5.41 5.91
N ILE A 81 -12.50 -5.58 5.93
CA ILE A 81 -13.34 -5.40 7.12
C ILE A 81 -13.54 -6.75 7.82
N GLU A 82 -13.54 -6.76 9.14
CA GLU A 82 -13.82 -7.98 9.92
C GLU A 82 -15.31 -8.34 9.84
N GLY A 83 -15.59 -9.63 9.60
CA GLY A 83 -16.94 -10.19 9.54
C GLY A 83 -17.42 -10.72 10.89
N ARG A 84 -18.56 -11.40 10.91
CA ARG A 84 -19.11 -12.02 12.14
C ARG A 84 -18.48 -13.38 12.46
N PHE A 85 -18.18 -14.15 11.42
CA PHE A 85 -17.64 -15.51 11.41
C PHE A 85 -16.21 -15.54 10.84
N ILE A 86 -15.80 -14.54 10.07
CA ILE A 86 -14.43 -14.38 9.56
C ILE A 86 -13.69 -13.31 10.36
N SER A 87 -12.70 -13.75 11.14
CA SER A 87 -11.84 -12.88 11.94
C SER A 87 -10.50 -12.63 11.25
N ILE A 88 -9.96 -11.42 11.43
CA ILE A 88 -8.66 -11.01 10.89
C ILE A 88 -7.67 -10.95 12.04
N LYS A 89 -6.69 -11.85 12.05
CA LYS A 89 -5.68 -11.92 13.11
C LYS A 89 -4.30 -11.62 12.56
N LYS A 90 -3.47 -10.95 13.35
CA LYS A 90 -2.06 -10.74 13.00
C LYS A 90 -1.26 -12.02 13.27
N ALA A 91 -0.50 -12.49 12.29
CA ALA A 91 0.42 -13.61 12.49
C ALA A 91 1.50 -13.24 13.54
N ARG A 92 1.60 -14.04 14.61
CA ARG A 92 2.70 -13.92 15.57
C ARG A 92 3.98 -14.43 14.91
N GLY A 93 4.86 -13.52 14.47
CA GLY A 93 6.28 -13.85 14.22
C GLY A 93 6.90 -13.36 12.90
N LYS A 94 6.11 -13.01 11.86
CA LYS A 94 6.63 -12.39 10.63
C LYS A 94 5.87 -11.10 10.33
N GLU A 95 6.63 -10.05 10.07
CA GLU A 95 6.21 -8.69 9.67
C GLU A 95 4.75 -8.56 9.23
N GLY A 96 3.87 -8.19 10.15
CA GLY A 96 2.60 -7.57 9.78
C GLY A 96 1.57 -8.42 9.03
N ARG A 97 1.86 -9.67 8.65
CA ARG A 97 0.93 -10.47 7.83
C ARG A 97 -0.36 -10.73 8.60
N MET A 98 -1.46 -10.33 7.99
CA MET A 98 -2.79 -10.68 8.46
C MET A 98 -3.10 -12.10 8.03
N VAL A 99 -3.76 -12.85 8.89
CA VAL A 99 -4.22 -14.21 8.66
C VAL A 99 -5.71 -14.22 8.94
N PHE A 100 -6.47 -14.69 7.96
CA PHE A 100 -7.90 -14.83 8.08
C PHE A 100 -8.24 -16.18 8.73
N GLN A 101 -9.17 -16.17 9.68
CA GLN A 101 -9.65 -17.38 10.34
C GLN A 101 -11.18 -17.42 10.29
N ILE A 102 -11.70 -18.57 9.89
CA ILE A 102 -13.13 -18.87 9.83
C ILE A 102 -13.53 -19.59 11.13
N ASP A 103 -14.76 -19.37 11.58
CA ASP A 103 -15.35 -20.15 12.67
C ASP A 103 -15.30 -21.66 12.38
N SER A 104 -14.83 -22.42 13.38
CA SER A 104 -14.59 -23.86 13.31
C SER A 104 -15.88 -24.69 13.22
N SER A 105 -17.03 -24.08 13.50
CA SER A 105 -18.33 -24.75 13.45
C SER A 105 -18.94 -24.83 12.05
N THR A 106 -18.28 -24.23 11.05
CA THR A 106 -18.71 -24.19 9.64
C THR A 106 -18.52 -25.55 8.96
N ASP A 107 -19.33 -25.84 7.94
CA ASP A 107 -19.09 -26.97 7.03
C ASP A 107 -17.66 -26.93 6.44
N LEU A 108 -16.99 -28.08 6.44
CA LEU A 108 -15.58 -28.19 6.03
C LEU A 108 -15.37 -27.83 4.55
N ALA A 109 -16.33 -28.14 3.67
CA ALA A 109 -16.18 -27.80 2.26
C ALA A 109 -16.26 -26.29 2.05
N LEU A 110 -17.18 -25.60 2.74
CA LEU A 110 -17.28 -24.14 2.70
C LEU A 110 -16.03 -23.49 3.29
N GLN A 111 -15.46 -24.05 4.36
CA GLN A 111 -14.20 -23.59 4.95
C GLN A 111 -13.04 -23.66 3.94
N GLU A 112 -12.86 -24.80 3.27
CA GLU A 112 -11.81 -24.98 2.26
C GLU A 112 -11.96 -24.01 1.07
N LEU A 113 -13.19 -23.73 0.64
CA LEU A 113 -13.44 -22.79 -0.45
C LEU A 113 -13.16 -21.34 -0.05
N ALA A 114 -13.60 -20.94 1.14
CA ALA A 114 -13.32 -19.61 1.68
C ALA A 114 -11.81 -19.40 1.90
N GLN A 115 -11.08 -20.42 2.37
CA GLN A 115 -9.62 -20.35 2.54
C GLN A 115 -8.86 -20.05 1.24
N ARG A 116 -9.39 -20.43 0.07
CA ARG A 116 -8.77 -20.10 -1.23
C ARG A 116 -8.81 -18.61 -1.54
N ILE A 117 -9.80 -17.88 -1.00
CA ILE A 117 -9.99 -16.44 -1.26
C ILE A 117 -9.08 -15.60 -0.35
N PHE A 118 -8.68 -16.09 0.82
CA PHE A 118 -7.91 -15.31 1.80
C PHE A 118 -6.58 -14.72 1.32
N PRO A 119 -5.75 -15.41 0.51
CA PRO A 119 -4.56 -14.78 -0.05
C PRO A 119 -4.86 -13.49 -0.81
N LEU A 120 -6.02 -13.37 -1.46
CA LEU A 120 -6.42 -12.13 -2.12
C LEU A 120 -6.69 -11.02 -1.11
N CYS A 121 -7.42 -11.31 -0.03
CA CYS A 121 -7.71 -10.35 1.04
C CYS A 121 -6.42 -9.89 1.75
N GLU A 122 -5.48 -10.81 2.00
CA GLU A 122 -4.17 -10.50 2.60
C GLU A 122 -3.34 -9.56 1.71
N ASN A 123 -3.33 -9.81 0.40
CA ASN A 123 -2.66 -8.95 -0.56
C ASN A 123 -3.33 -7.57 -0.65
N PHE A 124 -4.66 -7.51 -0.63
CA PHE A 124 -5.40 -6.24 -0.62
C PHE A 124 -5.02 -5.38 0.59
N ILE A 125 -5.05 -5.93 1.80
CA ILE A 125 -4.67 -5.21 3.03
C ILE A 125 -3.21 -4.72 2.96
N SER A 126 -2.30 -5.56 2.44
CA SER A 126 -0.89 -5.19 2.28
C SER A 126 -0.70 -4.01 1.31
N VAL A 127 -1.44 -4.02 0.19
CA VAL A 127 -1.40 -2.94 -0.81
C VAL A 127 -2.02 -1.65 -0.25
N ASP A 128 -3.18 -1.75 0.40
CA ASP A 128 -3.88 -0.61 1.00
C ASP A 128 -3.05 0.07 2.10
N TYR A 129 -2.45 -0.72 2.99
CA TYR A 129 -1.53 -0.22 4.02
C TYR A 129 -0.32 0.50 3.41
N PHE A 130 0.26 -0.05 2.34
CA PHE A 130 1.40 0.58 1.67
C PHE A 130 1.03 1.91 1.04
N VAL A 131 -0.12 1.96 0.36
CA VAL A 131 -0.66 3.17 -0.27
C VAL A 131 -0.76 4.30 0.74
N GLU A 132 -1.30 4.03 1.93
CA GLU A 132 -1.45 5.05 2.97
C GLU A 132 -0.10 5.44 3.59
N SER A 133 0.77 4.47 3.89
CA SER A 133 2.08 4.74 4.48
C SER A 133 3.00 5.57 3.58
N ARG A 134 3.05 5.26 2.27
CA ARG A 134 3.92 5.92 1.29
C ARG A 134 3.34 7.20 0.70
N SER A 135 2.11 7.55 1.06
CA SER A 135 1.50 8.84 0.70
C SER A 135 1.95 10.00 1.58
N HIS A 136 2.73 9.73 2.63
CA HIS A 136 3.37 10.80 3.40
C HIS A 136 4.55 11.43 2.67
N PHE A 137 4.64 12.76 2.68
CA PHE A 137 5.65 13.56 2.00
C PHE A 137 7.11 13.10 2.18
N LYS A 138 7.42 12.31 3.20
CA LYS A 138 8.78 11.80 3.46
C LYS A 138 9.30 10.78 2.43
N HIS A 139 8.44 10.20 1.60
CA HIS A 139 8.80 9.02 0.81
C HIS A 139 9.19 9.29 -0.64
N GLY A 140 9.27 10.55 -1.06
CA GLY A 140 9.72 10.94 -2.39
C GLY A 140 8.61 10.94 -3.46
N LEU A 141 8.83 11.69 -4.54
CA LEU A 141 7.85 11.90 -5.61
C LEU A 141 7.53 10.60 -6.36
N VAL A 142 8.53 9.73 -6.56
CA VAL A 142 8.33 8.45 -7.27
C VAL A 142 7.39 7.54 -6.49
N ASN A 143 7.62 7.39 -5.18
CA ASN A 143 6.75 6.57 -4.33
C ASN A 143 5.35 7.16 -4.20
N HIS A 144 5.20 8.49 -4.25
CA HIS A 144 3.89 9.14 -4.32
C HIS A 144 3.13 8.81 -5.60
N ALA A 145 3.79 8.91 -6.75
CA ALA A 145 3.19 8.56 -8.03
C ALA A 145 2.83 7.07 -8.09
N PHE A 146 3.69 6.21 -7.53
CA PHE A 146 3.40 4.79 -7.41
C PHE A 146 2.19 4.52 -6.50
N ALA A 147 2.10 5.14 -5.32
CA ALA A 147 0.95 5.02 -4.44
C ALA A 147 -0.35 5.52 -5.09
N ALA A 148 -0.30 6.60 -5.88
CA ALA A 148 -1.45 7.08 -6.64
C ALA A 148 -1.89 6.07 -7.72
N ALA A 149 -0.96 5.43 -8.41
CA ALA A 149 -1.27 4.39 -9.39
C ALA A 149 -1.87 3.14 -8.74
N LEU A 150 -1.36 2.73 -7.57
CA LEU A 150 -1.93 1.65 -6.76
C LEU A 150 -3.37 1.98 -6.31
N ARG A 151 -3.65 3.21 -5.87
CA ARG A 151 -5.03 3.65 -5.54
C ARG A 151 -5.99 3.46 -6.71
N ALA A 152 -5.57 3.84 -7.92
CA ALA A 152 -6.41 3.66 -9.10
C ALA A 152 -6.77 2.18 -9.32
N LEU A 153 -5.81 1.27 -9.13
CA LEU A 153 -6.07 -0.17 -9.21
C LEU A 153 -6.99 -0.68 -8.09
N LEU A 154 -6.82 -0.18 -6.86
CA LEU A 154 -7.67 -0.55 -5.73
C LEU A 154 -9.13 -0.13 -5.95
N LEU A 155 -9.37 1.00 -6.63
CA LEU A 155 -10.72 1.42 -7.03
C LEU A 155 -11.36 0.44 -8.01
N ASP A 156 -10.61 -0.03 -9.01
CA ASP A 156 -11.09 -1.05 -9.96
C ASP A 156 -11.41 -2.37 -9.23
N TYR A 157 -10.58 -2.76 -8.25
CA TYR A 157 -10.83 -3.92 -7.40
C TYR A 157 -12.10 -3.76 -6.54
N GLN A 158 -12.28 -2.60 -5.89
CA GLN A 158 -13.48 -2.32 -5.10
C GLN A 158 -14.74 -2.30 -5.96
N ALA A 159 -14.66 -1.82 -7.21
CA ALA A 159 -15.77 -1.89 -8.15
C ALA A 159 -16.16 -3.34 -8.48
N MET A 160 -15.19 -4.23 -8.65
CA MET A 160 -15.46 -5.67 -8.81
C MET A 160 -16.15 -6.26 -7.57
N VAL A 161 -15.68 -5.93 -6.36
CA VAL A 161 -16.33 -6.39 -5.11
C VAL A 161 -17.77 -5.89 -5.00
N ALA A 162 -18.02 -4.61 -5.33
CA ALA A 162 -19.37 -4.05 -5.34
C ALA A 162 -20.30 -4.74 -6.37
N GLN A 163 -19.77 -5.14 -7.53
CA GLN A 163 -20.52 -5.92 -8.52
C GLN A 163 -20.87 -7.31 -7.99
N LEU A 164 -19.95 -7.95 -7.25
CA LEU A 164 -20.20 -9.25 -6.62
C LEU A 164 -21.24 -9.15 -5.52
N GLU A 165 -21.18 -8.11 -4.69
CA GLU A 165 -22.21 -7.82 -3.68
C GLU A 165 -23.58 -7.62 -4.34
N HIS A 166 -23.65 -6.95 -5.48
CA HIS A 166 -24.89 -6.85 -6.24
C HIS A 166 -25.42 -8.22 -6.70
N GLN A 167 -24.55 -9.11 -7.22
CA GLN A 167 -24.96 -10.47 -7.59
C GLN A 167 -25.42 -11.30 -6.39
N PHE A 168 -24.81 -11.09 -5.22
CA PHE A 168 -25.23 -11.71 -3.97
C PHE A 168 -26.64 -11.28 -3.57
N ARG A 169 -26.95 -9.98 -3.63
CA ARG A 169 -28.31 -9.45 -3.36
C ARG A 169 -29.38 -10.01 -4.31
N LEU A 170 -28.99 -10.37 -5.54
CA LEU A 170 -29.88 -11.03 -6.50
C LEU A 170 -30.06 -12.54 -6.25
N GLY A 171 -29.35 -13.12 -5.27
CA GLY A 171 -29.39 -14.55 -4.96
C GLY A 171 -28.69 -15.42 -6.02
N ARG A 172 -27.78 -14.83 -6.81
CA ARG A 172 -27.10 -15.51 -7.94
C ARG A 172 -25.63 -15.84 -7.67
N LEU A 173 -25.14 -15.56 -6.47
CA LEU A 173 -23.75 -15.76 -6.11
C LEU A 173 -23.62 -16.97 -5.18
N SER A 174 -22.76 -17.91 -5.56
CA SER A 174 -22.27 -19.00 -4.71
C SER A 174 -20.82 -18.73 -4.30
N VAL A 175 -20.31 -19.43 -3.29
CA VAL A 175 -18.89 -19.29 -2.86
C VAL A 175 -17.94 -19.64 -4.01
N GLN A 176 -18.29 -20.64 -4.82
CA GLN A 176 -17.51 -21.00 -6.01
C GLN A 176 -17.55 -19.91 -7.08
N GLY A 177 -18.72 -19.30 -7.29
CA GLY A 177 -18.87 -18.18 -8.21
C GLY A 177 -18.00 -16.99 -7.78
N LEU A 178 -17.99 -16.68 -6.47
CA LEU A 178 -17.14 -15.64 -5.90
C LEU A 178 -15.66 -15.91 -6.19
N TRP A 179 -15.16 -17.13 -5.95
CA TRP A 179 -13.78 -17.52 -6.24
C TRP A 179 -13.44 -17.37 -7.73
N PHE A 180 -14.34 -17.80 -8.63
CA PHE A 180 -14.16 -17.69 -10.07
C PHE A 180 -13.99 -16.22 -10.52
N PHE A 181 -14.86 -15.32 -10.07
CA PHE A 181 -14.78 -13.91 -10.44
C PHE A 181 -13.56 -13.20 -9.85
N CYS A 182 -13.06 -13.66 -8.69
CA CYS A 182 -11.85 -13.11 -8.08
C CYS A 182 -10.54 -13.54 -8.81
N GLN A 183 -10.53 -14.65 -9.56
CA GLN A 183 -9.34 -15.19 -10.23
C GLN A 183 -8.48 -14.16 -10.97
N PRO A 184 -9.04 -13.28 -11.83
CA PRO A 184 -8.23 -12.37 -12.65
C PRO A 184 -7.38 -11.39 -11.81
N MET A 185 -7.83 -11.08 -10.59
CA MET A 185 -7.17 -10.12 -9.71
C MET A 185 -6.14 -10.78 -8.78
N VAL A 186 -6.19 -12.10 -8.57
CA VAL A 186 -5.30 -12.81 -7.64
C VAL A 186 -3.83 -12.65 -8.03
N ALA A 187 -3.49 -12.95 -9.28
CA ALA A 187 -2.10 -12.87 -9.76
C ALA A 187 -1.56 -11.43 -9.72
N SER A 188 -2.39 -10.47 -10.15
CA SER A 188 -2.08 -9.04 -10.15
C SER A 188 -1.82 -8.49 -8.74
N MET A 189 -2.72 -8.76 -7.79
CA MET A 189 -2.58 -8.31 -6.41
C MET A 189 -1.39 -8.99 -5.71
N HIS A 190 -1.17 -10.28 -5.95
CA HIS A 190 -0.03 -11.00 -5.39
C HIS A 190 1.32 -10.46 -5.93
N ALA A 191 1.42 -10.21 -7.24
CA ALA A 191 2.63 -9.64 -7.83
C ALA A 191 2.95 -8.25 -7.25
N LEU A 192 1.93 -7.40 -7.05
CA LEU A 192 2.09 -6.09 -6.44
C LEU A 192 2.45 -6.16 -4.97
N SER A 193 1.82 -7.04 -4.20
CA SER A 193 2.14 -7.29 -2.80
C SER A 193 3.62 -7.65 -2.62
N ASN A 194 4.15 -8.54 -3.48
CA ASN A 194 5.57 -8.90 -3.47
C ASN A 194 6.52 -7.73 -3.77
N VAL A 195 6.14 -6.82 -4.68
CA VAL A 195 6.91 -5.60 -4.97
C VAL A 195 6.90 -4.69 -3.76
N ILE A 196 5.72 -4.48 -3.18
CA ILE A 196 5.48 -3.60 -2.03
C ILE A 196 6.24 -4.07 -0.79
N GLU A 197 6.27 -5.38 -0.52
CA GLU A 197 7.07 -5.96 0.57
C GLU A 197 8.56 -5.66 0.38
N LYS A 198 9.10 -5.84 -0.84
CA LYS A 198 10.52 -5.56 -1.13
C LYS A 198 10.85 -4.07 -1.04
N VAL A 199 9.97 -3.19 -1.52
CA VAL A 199 10.13 -1.73 -1.40
C VAL A 199 10.11 -1.31 0.07
N SER A 200 9.25 -1.93 0.89
CA SER A 200 9.10 -1.60 2.30
C SER A 200 10.28 -2.08 3.15
N SER A 201 10.73 -3.32 2.96
CA SER A 201 11.84 -3.91 3.72
C SER A 201 13.17 -3.21 3.45
N SER A 202 13.40 -2.77 2.22
CA SER A 202 14.64 -2.11 1.80
C SER A 202 14.56 -0.58 1.86
N ASN A 203 13.38 -0.05 2.23
CA ASN A 203 13.04 1.38 2.22
C ASN A 203 13.47 2.11 0.93
N LEU A 204 13.14 1.52 -0.22
CA LEU A 204 13.55 2.05 -1.53
C LEU A 204 12.81 3.36 -1.86
N SER A 205 13.50 4.25 -2.57
CA SER A 205 12.98 5.52 -3.08
C SER A 205 13.58 5.85 -4.45
N GLY A 206 12.94 6.77 -5.18
CA GLY A 206 13.42 7.22 -6.49
C GLY A 206 13.58 6.09 -7.51
N SER A 207 14.71 6.12 -8.22
CA SER A 207 15.03 5.16 -9.30
C SER A 207 15.09 3.71 -8.84
N ALA A 208 15.40 3.44 -7.57
CA ALA A 208 15.44 2.08 -7.04
C ALA A 208 14.07 1.40 -7.06
N THR A 209 12.99 2.14 -6.74
CA THR A 209 11.62 1.64 -6.82
C THR A 209 11.21 1.33 -8.26
N ILE A 210 11.57 2.20 -9.20
CA ILE A 210 11.30 2.02 -10.64
C ILE A 210 12.03 0.78 -11.17
N ASN A 211 13.31 0.62 -10.82
CA ASN A 211 14.12 -0.53 -11.22
C ASN A 211 13.54 -1.84 -10.67
N LEU A 212 13.05 -1.83 -9.43
CA LEU A 212 12.41 -3.01 -8.84
C LEU A 212 11.12 -3.38 -9.59
N LEU A 213 10.26 -2.41 -9.90
CA LEU A 213 9.05 -2.63 -10.69
C LEU A 213 9.38 -3.20 -12.08
N GLN A 214 10.36 -2.63 -12.76
CA GLN A 214 10.79 -3.10 -14.08
C GLN A 214 11.38 -4.51 -14.02
N ASN A 215 12.17 -4.83 -13.00
CA ASN A 215 12.74 -6.17 -12.82
C ASN A 215 11.66 -7.20 -12.50
N GLN A 216 10.66 -6.83 -11.71
CA GLN A 216 9.51 -7.69 -11.46
C GLN A 216 8.70 -7.92 -12.74
N SER A 217 8.48 -6.87 -13.55
CA SER A 217 7.79 -6.99 -14.84
C SER A 217 8.50 -7.97 -15.79
N LYS A 218 9.83 -7.88 -15.88
CA LYS A 218 10.66 -8.83 -16.65
C LYS A 218 10.57 -10.26 -16.11
N ALA A 219 10.58 -10.44 -14.79
CA ALA A 219 10.45 -11.75 -14.17
C ALA A 219 9.08 -12.39 -14.45
N MET A 220 8.04 -11.58 -14.64
CA MET A 220 6.66 -12.00 -14.95
C MET A 220 6.37 -12.06 -16.45
N ALA A 221 7.39 -12.22 -17.31
CA ALA A 221 7.21 -12.24 -18.77
C ALA A 221 6.22 -13.31 -19.29
N GLY A 222 6.00 -14.39 -18.53
CA GLY A 222 5.03 -15.43 -18.86
C GLY A 222 3.57 -15.06 -18.61
N ASP A 223 3.29 -14.07 -17.75
CA ASP A 223 1.94 -13.58 -17.47
C ASP A 223 1.78 -12.18 -18.09
N SER A 224 1.14 -12.13 -19.25
CA SER A 224 1.00 -10.87 -20.01
C SER A 224 0.16 -9.84 -19.27
N ALA A 225 -0.85 -10.25 -18.51
CA ALA A 225 -1.73 -9.35 -17.77
C ALA A 225 -0.97 -8.69 -16.62
N VAL A 226 -0.26 -9.48 -15.81
CA VAL A 226 0.56 -8.97 -14.70
C VAL A 226 1.71 -8.11 -15.21
N ARG A 227 2.37 -8.52 -16.30
CA ARG A 227 3.43 -7.73 -16.93
C ARG A 227 2.92 -6.36 -17.38
N THR A 228 1.80 -6.30 -18.11
CA THR A 228 1.22 -5.03 -18.56
C THR A 228 0.79 -4.14 -17.40
N LEU A 229 0.27 -4.73 -16.31
CA LEU A 229 -0.02 -3.99 -15.09
C LEU A 229 1.25 -3.37 -14.48
N LEU A 230 2.33 -4.16 -14.31
CA LEU A 230 3.59 -3.68 -13.76
C LEU A 230 4.26 -2.62 -14.65
N GLU A 231 4.16 -2.75 -15.97
CA GLU A 231 4.60 -1.74 -16.93
C GLU A 231 3.83 -0.43 -16.76
N LYS A 232 2.50 -0.49 -16.63
CA LYS A 232 1.66 0.69 -16.35
C LYS A 232 2.05 1.36 -15.03
N MET A 233 2.27 0.58 -13.97
CA MET A 233 2.73 1.10 -12.68
C MET A 233 4.11 1.76 -12.78
N THR A 234 5.02 1.16 -13.55
CA THR A 234 6.36 1.70 -13.81
C THR A 234 6.30 3.03 -14.56
N GLN A 235 5.42 3.14 -15.56
CA GLN A 235 5.21 4.38 -16.32
C GLN A 235 4.66 5.51 -15.43
N CYS A 236 3.68 5.21 -14.58
CA CYS A 236 3.16 6.19 -13.63
C CYS A 236 4.24 6.62 -12.62
N ALA A 237 4.98 5.67 -12.05
CA ALA A 237 6.04 5.94 -11.07
C ALA A 237 7.23 6.71 -11.66
N SER A 238 7.57 6.50 -12.95
CA SER A 238 8.67 7.18 -13.62
C SER A 238 8.34 8.60 -14.07
N THR A 239 7.06 8.95 -14.18
CA THR A 239 6.60 10.29 -14.58
C THR A 239 7.28 11.44 -13.79
N PRO A 240 7.28 11.46 -12.43
CA PRO A 240 7.97 12.51 -11.68
C PRO A 240 9.49 12.49 -11.89
N TYR A 241 10.11 11.31 -11.99
CA TYR A 241 11.55 11.17 -12.20
C TYR A 241 11.99 11.71 -13.57
N LEU A 242 11.21 11.43 -14.61
CA LEU A 242 11.46 11.91 -15.97
C LEU A 242 11.25 13.43 -16.09
N LYS A 243 10.34 14.02 -15.30
CA LYS A 243 10.20 15.49 -15.23
C LYS A 243 11.43 16.17 -14.64
N ILE A 244 12.06 15.56 -13.63
CA ILE A 244 13.34 16.07 -13.09
C ILE A 244 14.42 15.97 -14.16
N LEU A 245 14.49 14.84 -14.87
CA LEU A 245 15.44 14.63 -15.96
C LEU A 245 15.24 15.66 -17.09
N GLU A 246 14.00 15.91 -17.50
CA GLU A 246 13.65 16.87 -18.55
C GLU A 246 14.16 18.28 -18.22
N ARG A 247 13.86 18.77 -17.01
CA ARG A 247 14.33 20.10 -16.57
C ARG A 247 15.85 20.16 -16.44
N TRP A 248 16.48 19.08 -16.00
CA TRP A 248 17.93 19.03 -15.93
C TRP A 248 18.57 19.08 -17.33
N VAL A 249 18.06 18.33 -18.30
CA VAL A 249 18.59 18.28 -19.67
C VAL A 249 18.38 19.59 -20.41
N TYR A 250 17.18 20.19 -20.32
CA TYR A 250 16.83 21.37 -21.11
C TYR A 250 17.15 22.70 -20.43
N GLU A 251 16.98 22.80 -19.11
CA GLU A 251 17.15 24.05 -18.35
C GLU A 251 18.46 24.06 -17.53
N GLY A 252 19.09 22.90 -17.34
CA GLY A 252 20.24 22.77 -16.43
C GLY A 252 19.87 22.91 -14.95
N VAL A 253 18.58 22.82 -14.61
CA VAL A 253 18.06 23.00 -13.25
C VAL A 253 17.64 21.64 -12.68
N ILE A 254 18.12 21.32 -11.48
CA ILE A 254 17.69 20.14 -10.72
C ILE A 254 16.72 20.61 -9.64
N ASP A 255 15.45 20.26 -9.80
CA ASP A 255 14.39 20.49 -8.80
C ASP A 255 13.99 19.16 -8.16
N ASP A 256 14.81 18.74 -7.20
CA ASP A 256 14.65 17.47 -6.50
C ASP A 256 14.61 17.71 -4.98
N PRO A 257 13.42 17.94 -4.41
CA PRO A 257 13.28 18.22 -2.98
C PRO A 257 13.60 17.02 -2.07
N TYR A 258 13.62 15.81 -2.62
CA TYR A 258 13.81 14.56 -1.86
C TYR A 258 15.12 13.85 -2.15
N GLY A 259 15.93 14.31 -3.10
CA GLY A 259 17.21 13.69 -3.45
C GLY A 259 17.05 12.33 -4.14
N GLU A 260 15.97 12.15 -4.91
CA GLU A 260 15.69 10.91 -5.65
C GLU A 260 16.48 10.77 -6.96
N PHE A 261 16.94 11.90 -7.52
CA PHE A 261 17.64 11.93 -8.80
C PHE A 261 19.09 11.46 -8.66
N PHE A 262 19.57 10.71 -9.66
CA PHE A 262 20.92 10.12 -9.63
C PHE A 262 22.05 11.17 -9.69
N ILE A 263 21.75 12.40 -10.11
CA ILE A 263 22.69 13.52 -10.12
C ILE A 263 22.31 14.48 -9.00
N SER A 264 23.29 14.84 -8.18
CA SER A 264 23.12 15.84 -7.13
C SER A 264 24.03 17.04 -7.38
N GLU A 265 23.54 18.23 -7.03
CA GLU A 265 24.36 19.44 -7.11
C GLU A 265 25.39 19.45 -5.98
N ASN A 266 26.67 19.48 -6.32
CA ASN A 266 27.73 19.70 -5.35
C ASN A 266 27.85 21.21 -5.04
N LYS A 267 27.12 21.68 -4.02
CA LYS A 267 27.09 23.08 -3.58
C LYS A 267 28.42 23.60 -3.03
N LEU A 268 29.39 22.71 -2.75
CA LEU A 268 30.73 23.09 -2.27
C LEU A 268 31.65 23.52 -3.41
N LEU A 269 31.34 23.14 -4.66
CA LEU A 269 32.05 23.63 -5.84
C LEU A 269 31.58 25.04 -6.19
N LEU A 270 32.24 26.04 -5.60
CA LEU A 270 32.11 27.43 -6.06
C LEU A 270 32.60 27.51 -7.51
N LYS A 271 31.66 27.59 -8.47
CA LYS A 271 31.92 27.76 -9.92
C LYS A 271 32.95 28.87 -10.21
N VAL A 272 33.06 29.87 -9.34
CA VAL A 272 33.97 31.01 -9.47
C VAL A 272 35.44 30.65 -9.21
N LEU A 273 35.75 29.68 -8.33
CA LEU A 273 37.14 29.31 -8.02
C LEU A 273 37.78 28.51 -9.16
N TYR A 274 37.02 27.67 -9.87
CA TYR A 274 37.54 26.86 -10.96
C TYR A 274 37.88 27.69 -12.21
N ILE A 275 37.04 28.67 -12.56
CA ILE A 275 37.29 29.57 -13.69
C ILE A 275 38.49 30.48 -13.40
N LYS A 276 38.62 31.02 -12.17
CA LYS A 276 39.80 31.82 -11.79
C LYS A 276 41.08 30.99 -11.73
N ALA A 277 41.04 29.76 -11.24
CA ALA A 277 42.21 28.88 -11.19
C ALA A 277 42.72 28.54 -12.61
N ASN A 278 41.82 28.20 -13.54
CA ASN A 278 42.20 27.93 -14.93
C ASN A 278 42.62 29.19 -15.69
N PHE A 279 41.99 30.34 -15.43
CA PHE A 279 42.37 31.61 -16.08
C PHE A 279 43.74 32.12 -15.57
N LEU A 280 44.08 31.89 -14.30
CA LEU A 280 45.41 32.21 -13.76
C LEU A 280 46.48 31.22 -14.21
N ALA A 281 46.15 29.94 -14.41
CA ALA A 281 47.09 28.96 -14.94
C ALA A 281 47.44 29.19 -16.42
N VAL A 282 46.49 29.66 -17.23
CA VAL A 282 46.71 29.97 -18.66
C VAL A 282 47.43 31.30 -18.88
N ASN A 283 47.27 32.29 -17.99
CA ASN A 283 47.95 33.59 -18.08
C ASN A 283 49.30 33.64 -17.33
N SER A 284 49.78 32.51 -16.81
CA SER A 284 51.09 32.39 -16.14
C SER A 284 52.12 31.58 -16.97
N GLN A 285 51.83 31.32 -18.25
CA GLN A 285 52.79 30.89 -19.27
C GLN A 285 53.06 32.04 -20.24
#